data_AF-A0AAD1DUX7-F1
#
_entry.id   AF-A0AAD1DUX7-F1
#
_cell.length_a   1.000
_cell.length_b   1.000
_cell.length_c   1.000
_cell.angle_alpha   90.00
_cell.angle_beta   90.00
_cell.angle_gamma   90.00
#
_symmetry.space_group_name_H-M   'P 1'
#
loop_
_entity.id
_entity.type
_entity.pdbx_description
1 polymer ?
#
loop_
_entity_poly.entity_id
_entity_poly.type
_entity_poly.pdbx_seq_one_letter_code
_entity_poly.pdbx_strand_id
1 'polypeptide(L)'
;MKVRGTIMEDVSPKDKSVIVRFEGDENNQHFEIHCNFSPFYKEMKKWDIWDFIIKLKSEVFIDPKTKEKSYFTLLVCSKASLFHENGSIGAKYRDK
;
A
#
# COMPACT_ATOMS: atom_id res chain seq x y z
N MET A 1 -2.36 -1.83 11.72
CA MET A 1 -2.99 -3.09 11.26
C MET A 1 -2.16 -3.69 10.14
N LYS A 2 -2.21 -5.02 9.95
CA LYS A 2 -1.62 -5.69 8.80
C LYS A 2 -2.73 -5.96 7.79
N VAL A 3 -2.54 -5.54 6.55
CA VAL A 3 -3.48 -5.82 5.45
C VAL A 3 -2.72 -6.32 4.24
N ARG A 4 -3.35 -7.15 3.44
CA ARG A 4 -2.77 -7.68 2.21
C ARG A 4 -3.44 -7.03 1.01
N GLY A 5 -2.65 -6.65 0.02
CA GLY A 5 -3.17 -6.09 -1.21
C GLY A 5 -2.30 -6.38 -2.42
N THR A 6 -2.95 -6.44 -3.57
CA THR A 6 -2.29 -6.50 -4.87
C THR A 6 -2.01 -5.08 -5.36
N ILE A 7 -0.81 -4.81 -5.83
CA ILE A 7 -0.46 -3.53 -6.45
C ILE A 7 -1.13 -3.44 -7.81
N MET A 8 -1.93 -2.40 -8.03
CA MET A 8 -2.78 -2.28 -9.22
C MET A 8 -2.20 -1.38 -10.31
N GLU A 9 -1.21 -0.55 -9.99
CA GLU A 9 -0.59 0.41 -10.91
C GLU A 9 0.92 0.26 -10.94
N ASP A 10 1.54 0.77 -12.00
CA ASP A 10 2.99 0.76 -12.15
C ASP A 10 3.63 1.73 -11.16
N VAL A 11 4.77 1.32 -10.59
CA VAL A 11 5.50 2.09 -9.57
C VAL A 11 6.68 2.79 -10.22
N SER A 12 6.74 4.12 -10.08
CA SER A 12 7.80 4.97 -10.60
C SER A 12 8.78 5.41 -9.51
N PRO A 13 10.03 5.79 -9.84
CA PRO A 13 11.00 6.30 -8.88
C PRO A 13 10.55 7.56 -8.12
N LYS A 14 9.58 8.30 -8.67
CA LYS A 14 9.03 9.52 -8.06
C LYS A 14 7.92 9.25 -7.06
N ASP A 15 7.38 8.04 -7.07
CA ASP A 15 6.20 7.70 -6.30
C ASP A 15 6.56 7.53 -4.82
N LYS A 16 5.70 8.07 -3.97
CA LYS A 16 5.76 7.92 -2.51
C LYS A 16 4.61 7.07 -1.97
N SER A 17 3.79 6.55 -2.87
CA SER A 17 2.63 5.74 -2.58
C SER A 17 2.49 4.60 -3.59
N VAL A 18 1.64 3.64 -3.28
CA VAL A 18 1.21 2.59 -4.20
C VAL A 18 -0.31 2.54 -4.23
N ILE A 19 -0.87 2.26 -5.39
CA ILE A 19 -2.30 1.97 -5.54
C ILE A 19 -2.49 0.48 -5.39
N VAL A 20 -3.33 0.06 -4.46
CA VAL A 20 -3.60 -1.35 -4.16
C VAL A 20 -5.08 -1.66 -4.17
N ARG A 21 -5.40 -2.92 -4.43
CA ARG A 21 -6.69 -3.51 -4.08
C ARG A 21 -6.48 -4.48 -2.92
N PHE A 22 -7.24 -4.32 -1.85
CA PHE A 22 -7.12 -5.19 -0.68
C PHE A 22 -7.76 -6.55 -0.92
N GLU A 23 -7.12 -7.61 -0.40
CA GLU A 23 -7.75 -8.93 -0.35
C GLU A 23 -8.96 -8.90 0.59
N GLY A 24 -10.08 -9.47 0.14
CA GLY A 24 -11.33 -9.51 0.90
C GLY A 24 -12.19 -8.25 0.80
N ASP A 25 -11.77 -7.21 0.07
CA ASP A 25 -12.66 -6.08 -0.25
C ASP A 25 -13.66 -6.46 -1.34
N GLU A 26 -14.91 -6.66 -0.94
CA GLU A 26 -16.03 -7.01 -1.83
C GLU A 26 -16.30 -5.94 -2.89
N ASN A 27 -15.98 -4.68 -2.59
CA ASN A 27 -16.20 -3.56 -3.49
C ASN A 27 -15.10 -3.42 -4.55
N ASN A 28 -14.02 -4.20 -4.45
CA ASN A 28 -12.87 -4.19 -5.37
C ASN A 28 -12.29 -2.79 -5.60
N GLN A 29 -12.26 -1.96 -4.56
CA GLN A 29 -11.82 -0.57 -4.65
C GLN A 29 -10.31 -0.46 -4.72
N HIS A 30 -9.84 0.64 -5.32
CA HIS A 30 -8.45 1.03 -5.33
C HIS A 30 -8.17 1.98 -4.17
N PHE A 31 -7.12 1.68 -3.41
CA PHE A 31 -6.69 2.46 -2.27
C PHE A 31 -5.27 2.94 -2.49
N GLU A 32 -5.03 4.23 -2.22
CA GLU A 32 -3.69 4.77 -2.15
C GLU A 32 -3.08 4.51 -0.77
N ILE A 33 -1.90 3.92 -0.73
CA ILE A 33 -1.10 3.75 0.48
C ILE A 33 0.17 4.59 0.36
N HIS A 34 0.32 5.58 1.24
CA HIS A 34 1.56 6.35 1.34
C HIS A 34 2.61 5.59 2.16
N CYS A 35 3.79 5.38 1.59
CA CYS A 35 4.87 4.65 2.24
C CYS A 35 5.92 5.62 2.80
N ASN A 36 6.41 5.32 4.01
CA ASN A 36 7.56 6.04 4.60
C ASN A 36 8.92 5.64 3.98
N PHE A 37 8.88 4.82 2.93
CA PHE A 37 9.99 4.36 2.12
C PHE A 37 9.59 4.49 0.64
N SER A 38 10.56 4.53 -0.27
CA SER A 38 10.26 4.49 -1.70
C SER A 38 9.77 3.10 -2.11
N PRO A 39 8.55 2.97 -2.66
CA PRO A 39 8.07 1.70 -3.20
C PRO A 39 8.95 1.17 -4.33
N PHE A 40 9.43 2.07 -5.19
CA PHE A 40 10.31 1.74 -6.32
C PHE A 40 11.62 1.09 -5.87
N TYR A 41 12.33 1.69 -4.91
CA TYR A 41 13.59 1.12 -4.40
C TYR A 41 13.38 -0.14 -3.55
N LYS A 42 12.13 -0.43 -3.17
CA LYS A 42 11.74 -1.70 -2.55
C LYS A 42 11.31 -2.75 -3.58
N GLU A 43 11.48 -2.43 -4.87
CA GLU A 43 11.18 -3.28 -6.03
C GLU A 43 9.72 -3.74 -6.11
N MET A 44 8.81 -2.94 -5.57
CA MET A 44 7.37 -3.17 -5.68
C MET A 44 6.93 -3.03 -7.15
N LYS A 45 6.21 -4.02 -7.67
CA LYS A 45 5.70 -4.00 -9.06
C LYS A 45 4.20 -4.22 -9.10
N LYS A 46 3.60 -3.73 -10.18
CA LYS A 46 2.22 -4.05 -10.53
C LYS A 46 2.00 -5.56 -10.51
N TRP A 47 0.86 -5.98 -9.97
CA TRP A 47 0.44 -7.36 -9.75
C TRP A 47 1.12 -8.11 -8.62
N ASP A 48 2.18 -7.57 -8.00
CA ASP A 48 2.73 -8.17 -6.80
C ASP A 48 1.72 -8.07 -5.65
N ILE A 49 1.71 -9.09 -4.81
CA ILE A 49 0.93 -9.11 -3.58
C ILE A 49 1.86 -8.78 -2.42
N TRP A 50 1.47 -7.82 -1.59
CA TRP A 50 2.27 -7.37 -0.47
C TRP A 50 1.44 -7.33 0.81
N ASP A 51 2.09 -7.65 1.91
CA ASP A 51 1.58 -7.46 3.26
C ASP A 51 2.05 -6.08 3.78
N PHE A 52 1.11 -5.17 4.03
CA PHE A 52 1.36 -3.80 4.47
C PHE A 52 1.04 -3.61 5.96
N ILE A 53 1.92 -2.95 6.69
CA ILE A 53 1.67 -2.48 8.06
C ILE A 53 1.19 -1.03 8.02
N ILE A 54 -0.15 -0.88 8.00
CA ILE A 54 -0.86 0.39 7.83
C ILE A 54 -1.25 1.01 9.17
N LYS A 55 -1.17 2.34 9.22
CA LYS A 55 -1.83 3.21 10.20
C LYS A 55 -2.75 4.19 9.47
N LEU A 56 -3.89 4.50 10.07
CA LEU A 56 -4.78 5.55 9.59
C LEU A 56 -4.28 6.89 10.11
N LYS A 57 -4.14 7.89 9.23
CA LYS A 57 -3.82 9.27 9.60
C LYS A 57 -4.93 10.17 9.07
N SER A 58 -5.54 10.97 9.93
CA SER A 58 -6.52 11.97 9.52
C SER A 58 -5.85 13.32 9.28
N GLU A 59 -6.14 13.93 8.14
CA GLU A 59 -5.79 15.31 7.84
C GLU A 59 -7.06 16.16 7.88
N VAL A 60 -7.01 17.25 8.63
CA VAL A 60 -8.14 18.16 8.80
C VAL A 60 -7.97 19.31 7.84
N PHE A 61 -8.89 19.43 6.91
CA PHE A 61 -9.03 20.60 6.07
C PHE A 61 -10.10 21.51 6.66
N ILE A 62 -9.80 22.81 6.74
CA ILE A 62 -10.77 23.82 7.17
C ILE A 62 -11.04 24.72 5.98
N ASP A 63 -12.30 24.76 5.54
CA ASP A 63 -12.68 25.65 4.44
C ASP A 63 -12.45 27.11 4.86
N PRO A 64 -11.67 27.89 4.10
CA PRO A 64 -11.33 29.25 4.49
C PRO A 64 -12.54 30.19 4.53
N LYS A 65 -13.58 29.93 3.72
CA LYS A 65 -14.80 30.74 3.60
C LYS A 65 -15.88 30.31 4.60
N THR A 66 -16.19 29.01 4.70
CA THR A 66 -17.29 28.50 5.55
C THR A 66 -16.85 28.10 6.95
N LYS A 67 -15.53 27.93 7.18
CA LYS A 67 -14.94 27.39 8.42
C LYS A 67 -15.35 25.95 8.77
N GLU A 68 -15.99 25.25 7.84
CA GLU A 68 -16.36 23.85 8.01
C GLU A 68 -15.11 22.95 7.97
N LYS A 69 -15.17 21.85 8.73
CA LYS A 69 -14.07 20.88 8.84
C LYS A 69 -14.39 19.65 7.98
N SER A 70 -13.45 19.30 7.12
CA SER A 70 -13.44 18.04 6.38
C SER A 70 -12.28 17.18 6.86
N TYR A 71 -12.53 15.89 7.04
CA TYR A 71 -11.54 14.92 7.49
C TYR A 71 -11.18 13.99 6.35
N PHE A 72 -9.91 14.01 5.94
CA PHE A 72 -9.38 13.09 4.94
C PHE A 72 -8.59 11.99 5.66
N THR A 73 -8.91 10.73 5.38
CA THR A 73 -8.20 9.60 5.98
C THR A 73 -7.18 9.07 4.99
N LEU A 74 -5.90 9.15 5.37
CA LEU A 74 -4.78 8.61 4.63
C LEU A 74 -4.35 7.26 5.21
N LEU A 75 -4.04 6.32 4.33
CA LEU A 75 -3.41 5.05 4.69
C LEU A 75 -1.89 5.24 4.65
N VAL A 76 -1.23 5.12 5.81
CA VAL A 76 0.22 5.30 5.92
C VAL A 76 0.88 3.97 6.25
N CYS A 77 1.79 3.53 5.39
CA CYS A 77 2.58 2.32 5.52
C CYS A 77 3.96 2.60 6.11
N SER A 78 4.27 1.90 7.20
CA SER A 78 5.58 1.98 7.87
C SER A 78 6.51 0.84 7.47
N LYS A 79 5.94 -0.32 7.13
CA LYS A 79 6.66 -1.54 6.75
C LYS A 79 5.81 -2.33 5.77
N ALA A 80 6.46 -2.98 4.82
CA ALA A 80 5.82 -3.92 3.91
C ALA A 80 6.75 -5.09 3.60
N SER A 81 6.16 -6.26 3.34
CA SER A 81 6.86 -7.47 2.91
C SER A 81 6.15 -8.11 1.74
N LEU A 82 6.90 -8.56 0.73
CA LEU A 82 6.37 -9.27 -0.42
C LEU A 82 5.70 -10.55 0.08
N PHE A 83 4.45 -10.78 -0.33
CA PHE A 83 3.75 -11.99 0.02
C PHE A 83 4.18 -13.10 -0.94
N HIS A 84 4.65 -14.20 -0.35
CA HIS A 84 4.89 -15.45 -1.05
C HIS A 84 3.91 -16.48 -0.51
N GLU A 85 3.15 -17.11 -1.41
CA GLU A 85 2.35 -18.26 -1.03
C GLU A 85 3.29 -19.43 -0.74
N ASN A 86 3.19 -20.03 0.45
CA ASN A 86 4.00 -21.18 0.83
C ASN A 86 3.84 -22.30 -0.21
N GLY A 87 4.91 -22.58 -0.97
CA GLY A 87 4.91 -23.53 -2.09
C GLY A 87 5.46 -22.96 -3.40
N SER A 88 5.54 -21.63 -3.52
CA SER A 88 6.06 -20.92 -4.70
C SER A 88 7.56 -20.63 -4.68
N ILE A 89 8.29 -21.14 -3.67
CA ILE A 89 9.76 -21.11 -3.69
C ILE A 89 10.23 -21.98 -4.86
N GLY A 90 10.55 -21.32 -5.98
CA GLY A 90 11.29 -21.95 -7.06
C GLY A 90 12.56 -22.59 -6.49
N ALA A 91 12.91 -23.78 -6.98
CA ALA A 91 13.97 -24.65 -6.44
C ALA A 91 15.34 -23.97 -6.17
N LYS A 92 15.56 -22.76 -6.68
CA LYS A 92 16.79 -21.96 -6.49
C LYS A 92 17.00 -21.35 -5.10
N TYR A 93 16.01 -21.37 -4.20
CA TYR A 93 16.13 -20.78 -2.85
C TYR A 93 15.91 -21.77 -1.71
N ARG A 94 15.94 -23.09 -1.97
CA ARG A 94 15.81 -24.10 -0.91
C ARG A 94 17.09 -24.32 -0.10
N ASP A 95 18.27 -23.97 -0.63
CA ASP A 95 19.54 -24.15 0.06
C ASP A 95 20.42 -22.89 -0.04
N LYS A 96 20.30 -21.98 0.93
CA LYS A 96 21.38 -21.10 1.42
C LYS A 96 21.16 -20.76 2.88
#